data_AF-A0A1V5NJK2-F1
#
_entry.id   AF-A0A1V5NJK2-F1
#
_cell.length_a   1.000
_cell.length_b   1.000
_cell.length_c   1.000
_cell.angle_alpha   90.00
_cell.angle_beta   90.00
_cell.angle_gamma   90.00
#
_symmetry.space_group_name_H-M   'P 1'
#
loop_
_entity.id
_entity.type
_entity.pdbx_description
1 polymer ?
#
loop_
_entity_poly.entity_id
_entity_poly.type
_entity_poly.pdbx_seq_one_letter_code
_entity_poly.pdbx_strand_id
1 'polypeptide(L)'
;MIISGTRSCRRGVALPIAFLALVLVIGMVTSISTMNQGLKSQVFHSSNNQWSFLLAYSAMSRLLAKLHADSWAQRPFASTPYRETGVPLQGGTYDLFVENTPGHPFQADIYVKTTLAGASRLYFWRITFNDDLLDISNRIIVEFFKASESGDFPTGAGPSRFSKAVDDLLAERASNQKKSDEMAVTLATVTTPKQALVKLGGRPPVPFDKNYPANPGDPPYINRPPTPFPEILPPNPGEQPTSPGPGPSTPFPPADTDPSFPKAPSAPLQTDSALFSLDKQVKTITDASKLAKDKYNAGKDIADQGTGGNWTDADPILDEAEEARQKAMEGMNDLVSMATTNLLNAPSADSARATEEMVSSTMVTAYQDIVSGFSRAYEDFGKSKEITAGLSNSAEAQKLLDGWSGTLNNLVTSQQATNDLMGKIDSFSKTPEVAAAQAESKLVLQGVVDMVKKAIEDAKAKLEELKAKEKAEAEAAANGNSGDGTL
;
A
#
# COMPACT_ATOMS: atom_id res chain seq x y z
N MET A 1 19.54 12.34 80.20
CA MET A 1 18.53 11.98 79.18
C MET A 1 18.15 13.29 78.49
N ILE A 2 18.31 13.55 77.19
CA ILE A 2 18.39 12.73 75.97
C ILE A 2 19.39 13.41 75.01
N ILE A 3 19.94 12.59 74.13
CA ILE A 3 21.04 12.82 73.18
C ILE A 3 20.63 13.76 72.04
N SER A 4 21.45 14.79 71.78
CA SER A 4 21.37 15.60 70.56
C SER A 4 22.09 14.87 69.41
N GLY A 5 21.31 14.30 68.48
CA GLY A 5 21.81 13.59 67.31
C GLY A 5 22.17 14.54 66.15
N THR A 6 23.32 14.27 65.54
CA THR A 6 23.87 14.87 64.30
C THR A 6 23.01 14.63 63.06
N ARG A 7 22.80 15.60 62.16
CA ARG A 7 22.54 15.36 60.71
C ARG A 7 23.08 16.44 59.75
N SER A 8 24.25 16.13 59.17
CA SER A 8 24.69 16.24 57.77
C SER A 8 24.26 17.42 56.87
N CYS A 9 25.26 18.19 56.43
CA CYS A 9 25.23 19.03 55.22
C CYS A 9 25.03 18.17 53.94
N ARG A 10 23.86 18.27 53.29
CA ARG A 10 23.65 17.83 51.89
C ARG A 10 22.70 18.78 51.16
N ARG A 11 23.18 19.95 50.76
CA ARG A 11 22.53 20.82 49.75
C ARG A 11 23.64 21.47 48.92
N GLY A 12 23.85 20.97 47.70
CA GLY A 12 24.89 21.49 46.79
C GLY A 12 25.08 20.73 45.46
N VAL A 13 24.51 19.53 45.31
CA VAL A 13 24.76 18.68 44.12
C VAL A 13 23.61 18.69 43.09
N ALA A 14 22.40 19.12 43.47
CA ALA A 14 21.23 19.07 42.58
C ALA A 14 21.30 20.03 41.39
N LEU A 15 21.87 21.23 41.58
CA LEU A 15 21.93 22.28 40.57
C LEU A 15 22.91 21.98 39.41
N PRO A 16 24.15 21.50 39.65
CA PRO A 16 25.02 21.08 38.56
C PRO A 16 24.49 19.85 37.81
N ILE A 17 23.80 18.92 38.48
CA ILE A 17 23.15 17.77 37.83
C ILE A 17 22.01 18.22 36.90
N ALA A 18 21.19 19.19 37.33
CA ALA A 18 20.12 19.73 36.51
C ALA A 18 20.64 20.43 35.24
N PHE A 19 21.76 21.16 35.33
CA PHE A 19 22.42 21.78 34.17
C PHE A 19 22.96 20.72 33.20
N LEU A 20 23.56 19.65 33.72
CA LEU A 20 24.12 18.57 32.92
C LEU A 20 23.01 17.77 32.20
N ALA A 21 21.89 17.55 32.87
CA ALA A 21 20.69 16.95 32.27
C ALA A 21 20.11 17.84 31.16
N LEU A 22 20.05 19.17 31.36
CA LEU A 22 19.57 20.11 30.34
C LEU A 22 20.44 20.09 29.08
N VAL A 23 21.77 20.07 29.24
CA VAL A 23 22.72 19.98 28.11
C VAL A 23 22.58 18.66 27.36
N LEU A 24 22.37 17.54 28.08
CA LEU A 24 22.12 16.24 27.46
C LEU A 24 20.81 16.22 26.65
N VAL A 25 19.74 16.82 27.18
CA VAL A 25 18.45 16.91 26.48
C VAL A 25 18.59 17.76 25.21
N ILE A 26 19.27 18.90 25.28
CA ILE A 26 19.54 19.75 24.11
C ILE A 26 20.40 19.03 23.06
N GLY A 27 21.43 18.29 23.50
CA GLY A 27 22.28 17.47 22.63
C GLY A 27 21.53 16.32 21.96
N MET A 28 20.60 15.69 22.67
CA MET A 28 19.74 14.64 22.15
C MET A 28 18.75 15.18 21.12
N VAL A 29 18.09 16.31 21.40
CA VAL A 29 17.14 16.95 20.48
C VAL A 29 17.82 17.40 19.19
N THR A 30 19.02 17.98 19.29
CA THR A 30 19.81 18.40 18.11
C THR A 30 20.33 17.22 17.28
N SER A 31 20.76 16.13 17.93
CA SER A 31 21.17 14.90 17.22
C SER A 31 19.99 14.21 16.52
N ILE A 32 18.83 14.11 17.18
CA ILE A 32 17.62 13.55 16.56
C ILE A 32 17.16 14.42 15.38
N SER A 33 17.23 15.75 15.50
CA SER A 33 16.87 16.68 14.42
C SER A 33 17.77 16.53 13.20
N THR A 34 19.09 16.46 13.39
CA THR A 34 20.06 16.29 12.30
C THR A 34 19.98 14.91 11.64
N MET A 35 19.76 13.85 12.43
CA MET A 35 19.55 12.50 11.89
C MET A 35 18.24 12.40 11.06
N ASN A 36 17.17 13.08 11.53
CA ASN A 36 15.91 13.18 10.79
C ASN A 36 16.05 14.01 9.51
N GLN A 37 16.91 15.03 9.48
CA GLN A 37 17.20 15.79 8.25
C GLN A 37 17.93 14.92 7.20
N GLY A 38 18.86 14.07 7.63
CA GLY A 38 19.55 13.13 6.74
C GLY A 38 18.60 12.10 6.11
N LEU A 39 17.72 11.50 6.92
CA LEU A 39 16.68 10.58 6.44
C LEU A 39 15.69 11.27 5.50
N LYS A 40 15.27 12.51 5.83
CA LYS A 40 14.42 13.32 4.95
C LYS A 40 15.09 13.58 3.61
N SER A 41 16.37 13.97 3.58
CA SER A 41 17.11 14.20 2.34
C SER A 41 17.19 12.94 1.47
N GLN A 42 17.44 11.76 2.06
CA GLN A 42 17.45 10.50 1.31
C GLN A 42 16.07 10.14 0.75
N VAL A 43 15.00 10.33 1.53
CA VAL A 43 13.61 10.13 1.07
C VAL A 43 13.25 11.13 -0.05
N PHE A 44 13.67 12.39 0.07
CA PHE A 44 13.47 13.41 -0.98
C PHE A 44 14.25 13.08 -2.25
N HIS A 45 15.51 12.63 -2.15
CA HIS A 45 16.29 12.22 -3.33
C HIS A 45 15.72 10.97 -4.01
N SER A 46 15.21 10.00 -3.23
CA SER A 46 14.53 8.81 -3.76
C SER A 46 13.21 9.17 -4.43
N SER A 47 12.39 9.99 -3.77
CA SER A 47 11.11 10.49 -4.31
C SER A 47 11.33 11.27 -5.60
N ASN A 48 12.26 12.23 -5.62
CA ASN A 48 12.56 13.02 -6.82
C ASN A 48 13.14 12.18 -7.95
N ASN A 49 13.79 11.05 -7.68
CA ASN A 49 14.26 10.13 -8.72
C ASN A 49 13.10 9.33 -9.33
N GLN A 50 12.16 8.88 -8.50
CA GLN A 50 10.95 8.19 -8.95
C GLN A 50 10.06 9.13 -9.78
N TRP A 51 9.82 10.35 -9.32
CA TRP A 51 9.06 11.36 -10.07
C TRP A 51 9.73 11.75 -11.39
N SER A 52 11.05 11.89 -11.37
CA SER A 52 11.87 12.11 -12.57
C SER A 52 11.74 10.96 -13.58
N PHE A 53 11.69 9.72 -13.11
CA PHE A 53 11.47 8.56 -13.97
C PHE A 53 10.04 8.53 -14.53
N LEU A 54 9.02 8.80 -13.70
CA LEU A 54 7.62 8.87 -14.15
C LEU A 54 7.42 9.95 -15.21
N LEU A 55 8.05 11.10 -15.04
CA LEU A 55 8.07 12.18 -16.02
C LEU A 55 8.67 11.71 -17.36
N ALA A 56 9.80 11.01 -17.29
CA ALA A 56 10.48 10.48 -18.46
C ALA A 56 9.66 9.39 -19.17
N TYR A 57 9.06 8.48 -18.40
CA TYR A 57 8.19 7.42 -18.89
C TYR A 57 6.92 7.99 -19.54
N SER A 58 6.38 9.08 -19.01
CA SER A 58 5.23 9.78 -19.58
C SER A 58 5.57 10.46 -20.91
N ALA A 59 6.78 11.01 -21.07
CA ALA A 59 7.26 11.51 -22.35
C ALA A 59 7.45 10.36 -23.36
N MET A 60 8.02 9.23 -22.92
CA MET A 60 8.16 8.03 -23.75
C MET A 60 6.79 7.47 -24.17
N SER A 61 5.82 7.36 -23.27
CA SER A 61 4.50 6.82 -23.59
C SER A 61 3.75 7.67 -24.62
N ARG A 62 3.92 9.00 -24.58
CA ARG A 62 3.39 9.91 -25.61
C ARG A 62 4.02 9.65 -26.99
N LEU A 63 5.32 9.40 -27.04
CA LEU A 63 6.00 9.02 -28.27
C LEU A 63 5.52 7.66 -28.78
N LEU A 64 5.41 6.67 -27.89
CA LEU A 64 4.91 5.34 -28.23
C LEU A 64 3.46 5.40 -28.75
N ALA A 65 2.60 6.21 -28.14
CA ALA A 65 1.24 6.42 -28.63
C ALA A 65 1.21 6.97 -30.06
N LYS A 66 2.11 7.91 -30.41
CA LYS A 66 2.26 8.39 -31.79
C LYS A 66 2.75 7.27 -32.72
N LEU A 67 3.70 6.46 -32.28
CA LEU A 67 4.20 5.30 -33.04
C LEU A 67 3.16 4.19 -33.22
N HIS A 68 2.19 4.06 -32.31
CA HIS A 68 1.07 3.14 -32.47
C HIS A 68 -0.03 3.69 -33.38
N ALA A 69 -0.18 5.02 -33.44
CA ALA A 69 -1.16 5.67 -34.30
C ALA A 69 -0.75 5.68 -35.78
N ASP A 70 0.55 5.85 -36.05
CA ASP A 70 1.10 5.92 -37.39
C ASP A 70 1.78 4.59 -37.80
N SER A 71 1.86 4.31 -39.10
CA SER A 71 2.71 3.21 -39.58
C SER A 71 4.18 3.50 -39.28
N TRP A 72 5.01 2.47 -39.09
CA TRP A 72 6.44 2.68 -38.83
C TRP A 72 7.11 3.56 -39.89
N ALA A 73 6.71 3.41 -41.17
CA ALA A 73 7.21 4.24 -42.27
C ALA A 73 6.85 5.74 -42.15
N GLN A 74 5.75 6.07 -41.46
CA GLN A 74 5.22 7.44 -41.31
C GLN A 74 5.56 8.09 -39.96
N ARG A 75 6.38 7.43 -39.14
CA ARG A 75 6.79 7.94 -37.82
C ARG A 75 7.48 9.32 -37.90
N PRO A 76 7.38 10.15 -36.86
CA PRO A 76 7.92 11.52 -36.86
C PRO A 76 9.46 11.62 -36.97
N PHE A 77 10.18 10.50 -36.80
CA PHE A 77 11.63 10.41 -36.96
C PHE A 77 12.07 9.50 -38.11
N ALA A 78 11.22 9.27 -39.12
CA ALA A 78 11.54 8.43 -40.27
C ALA A 78 12.74 8.96 -41.08
N SER A 79 12.76 10.27 -41.36
CA SER A 79 13.77 10.93 -42.20
C SER A 79 14.81 11.71 -41.40
N THR A 80 14.42 12.29 -40.25
CA THR A 80 15.29 13.12 -39.40
C THR A 80 15.03 12.83 -37.94
N PRO A 81 16.01 12.98 -37.03
CA PRO A 81 15.77 12.83 -35.60
C PRO A 81 14.66 13.75 -35.10
N TYR A 82 13.80 13.23 -34.24
CA TYR A 82 12.71 13.97 -33.62
C TYR A 82 13.18 14.58 -32.30
N ARG A 83 12.87 15.86 -32.07
CA ARG A 83 13.30 16.58 -30.88
C ARG A 83 12.17 17.40 -30.28
N GLU A 84 12.04 17.31 -28.97
CA GLU A 84 11.28 18.24 -28.16
C GLU A 84 12.20 18.81 -27.09
N THR A 85 12.04 20.07 -26.70
CA THR A 85 12.94 20.74 -25.76
C THR A 85 12.15 21.64 -24.84
N GLY A 86 12.40 21.54 -23.54
CA GLY A 86 11.74 22.33 -22.50
C GLY A 86 10.25 22.06 -22.36
N VAL A 87 9.77 20.86 -22.74
CA VAL A 87 8.33 20.56 -22.71
C VAL A 87 7.89 20.38 -21.25
N PRO A 88 6.91 21.17 -20.75
CA PRO A 88 6.41 21.03 -19.40
C PRO A 88 5.56 19.77 -19.27
N LEU A 89 5.79 18.99 -18.22
CA LEU A 89 4.99 17.80 -17.88
C LEU A 89 5.13 17.51 -16.37
N GLN A 90 4.01 17.24 -15.69
CA GLN A 90 3.96 16.83 -14.26
C GLN A 90 4.85 17.67 -13.31
N GLY A 91 4.85 19.01 -13.42
CA GLY A 91 5.61 19.88 -12.53
C GLY A 91 7.12 19.96 -12.79
N GLY A 92 7.61 19.31 -13.84
CA GLY A 92 8.97 19.45 -14.37
C GLY A 92 8.97 19.79 -15.86
N THR A 93 10.16 19.77 -16.46
CA THR A 93 10.33 19.86 -17.91
C THR A 93 11.09 18.65 -18.42
N TYR A 94 10.89 18.31 -19.69
CA TYR A 94 11.71 17.32 -20.37
C TYR A 94 12.18 17.80 -21.74
N ASP A 95 13.35 17.30 -22.13
CA ASP A 95 13.86 17.31 -23.48
C ASP A 95 13.78 15.87 -24.01
N LEU A 96 13.19 15.69 -25.17
CA LEU A 96 13.09 14.40 -25.87
C LEU A 96 13.95 14.47 -27.12
N PHE A 97 14.74 13.44 -27.36
CA PHE A 97 15.46 13.25 -28.61
C PHE A 97 15.28 11.80 -29.05
N VAL A 98 14.88 11.59 -30.29
CA VAL A 98 14.61 10.27 -30.85
C VAL A 98 15.29 10.15 -32.20
N GLU A 99 16.04 9.09 -32.40
CA GLU A 99 16.68 8.80 -33.68
C GLU A 99 16.57 7.32 -34.04
N ASN A 100 16.78 7.01 -35.32
CA ASN A 100 16.88 5.62 -35.75
C ASN A 100 18.20 5.03 -35.27
N THR A 101 18.17 3.80 -34.75
CA THR A 101 19.38 3.12 -34.33
C THR A 101 20.26 2.83 -35.56
N PRO A 102 21.52 3.31 -35.61
CA PRO A 102 22.37 3.13 -36.78
C PRO A 102 22.58 1.65 -37.14
N GLY A 103 22.31 1.27 -38.39
CA GLY A 103 22.52 -0.11 -38.87
C GLY A 103 21.41 -1.11 -38.50
N HIS A 104 20.39 -0.70 -37.75
CA HIS A 104 19.29 -1.58 -37.32
C HIS A 104 17.94 -1.09 -37.88
N PRO A 105 17.44 -1.70 -38.98
CA PRO A 105 16.11 -1.37 -39.46
C PRO A 105 15.08 -1.77 -38.39
N PHE A 106 14.07 -0.93 -38.19
CA PHE A 106 13.03 -1.09 -37.16
C PHE A 106 13.46 -0.85 -35.70
N GLN A 107 14.64 -0.29 -35.46
CA GLN A 107 15.03 0.14 -34.12
C GLN A 107 15.11 1.66 -33.97
N ALA A 108 14.79 2.13 -32.77
CA ALA A 108 14.90 3.54 -32.41
C ALA A 108 15.51 3.73 -31.02
N ASP A 109 16.35 4.75 -30.93
CA ASP A 109 17.01 5.20 -29.70
C ASP A 109 16.27 6.45 -29.19
N ILE A 110 15.76 6.36 -27.96
CA ILE A 110 14.94 7.39 -27.31
C ILE A 110 15.71 7.92 -26.10
N TYR A 111 15.94 9.22 -26.08
CA TYR A 111 16.62 9.95 -25.02
C TYR A 111 15.63 10.92 -24.39
N VAL A 112 15.40 10.80 -23.09
CA VAL A 112 14.57 11.74 -22.33
C VAL A 112 15.39 12.35 -21.21
N LYS A 113 15.71 13.63 -21.33
CA LYS A 113 16.31 14.40 -20.24
C LYS A 113 15.21 15.10 -19.46
N THR A 114 15.01 14.72 -18.21
CA THR A 114 14.06 15.41 -17.32
C THR A 114 14.78 16.45 -16.49
N THR A 115 14.08 17.51 -16.12
CA THR A 115 14.53 18.52 -15.16
C THR A 115 13.42 18.73 -14.13
N LEU A 116 13.67 18.31 -12.90
CA LEU A 116 12.72 18.37 -11.79
C LEU A 116 13.45 18.83 -10.52
N ALA A 117 12.87 19.81 -9.81
CA ALA A 117 13.42 20.38 -8.58
C ALA A 117 14.92 20.80 -8.69
N GLY A 118 15.31 21.36 -9.83
CA GLY A 118 16.68 21.84 -10.09
C GLY A 118 17.70 20.75 -10.44
N ALA A 119 17.31 19.48 -10.50
CA ALA A 119 18.15 18.38 -10.94
C ALA A 119 17.72 17.89 -12.32
N SER A 120 18.69 17.72 -13.23
CA SER A 120 18.45 17.09 -14.52
C SER A 120 18.96 15.65 -14.55
N ARG A 121 18.15 14.74 -15.10
CA ARG A 121 18.49 13.32 -15.27
C ARG A 121 18.22 12.87 -16.70
N LEU A 122 19.01 11.94 -17.21
CA LEU A 122 18.81 11.37 -18.55
C LEU A 122 18.35 9.92 -18.43
N TYR A 123 17.33 9.58 -19.19
CA TYR A 123 16.85 8.22 -19.37
C TYR A 123 16.93 7.85 -20.84
N PHE A 124 17.43 6.66 -21.10
CA PHE A 124 17.56 6.10 -22.44
C PHE A 124 16.73 4.84 -22.57
N TRP A 125 16.06 4.71 -23.70
CA TRP A 125 15.42 3.48 -24.15
C TRP A 125 15.83 3.15 -25.58
N ARG A 126 16.10 1.86 -25.83
CA ARG A 126 16.11 1.31 -27.18
C ARG A 126 14.85 0.49 -27.39
N ILE A 127 14.13 0.80 -28.46
CA ILE A 127 12.93 0.07 -28.85
C ILE A 127 13.14 -0.61 -30.19
N THR A 128 12.49 -1.77 -30.35
CA THR A 128 12.38 -2.50 -31.60
C THR A 128 10.93 -2.57 -32.01
N PHE A 129 10.67 -2.22 -33.26
CA PHE A 129 9.37 -2.36 -33.88
C PHE A 129 9.27 -3.72 -34.57
N ASN A 130 8.26 -4.49 -34.22
CA ASN A 130 7.92 -5.72 -34.92
C ASN A 130 6.88 -5.42 -35.99
N ASP A 131 7.24 -5.62 -37.25
CA ASP A 131 6.37 -5.39 -38.42
C ASP A 131 5.44 -6.58 -38.71
N ASP A 132 5.34 -7.55 -37.79
CA ASP A 132 4.39 -8.65 -37.93
C ASP A 132 2.95 -8.15 -37.86
N LEU A 133 2.23 -8.34 -38.95
CA LEU A 133 0.83 -7.92 -39.13
C LEU A 133 -0.13 -8.62 -38.17
N LEU A 134 0.25 -9.79 -37.64
CA LEU A 134 -0.62 -10.63 -36.81
C LEU A 134 -0.55 -10.30 -35.31
N ASP A 135 0.46 -9.55 -34.84
CA ASP A 135 0.60 -9.14 -33.45
C ASP A 135 0.41 -7.62 -33.31
N ILE A 136 -0.85 -7.19 -33.27
CA ILE A 136 -1.22 -5.77 -33.10
C ILE A 136 -0.83 -5.25 -31.69
N SER A 137 -0.69 -6.15 -30.71
CA SER A 137 -0.41 -5.81 -29.30
C SER A 137 1.06 -5.60 -28.95
N ASN A 138 2.00 -6.35 -29.55
CA ASN A 138 3.45 -6.26 -29.24
C ASN A 138 4.29 -5.64 -30.36
N ARG A 139 3.74 -4.66 -31.09
CA ARG A 139 4.48 -4.01 -32.18
C ARG A 139 5.71 -3.25 -31.72
N ILE A 140 5.85 -2.87 -30.44
CA ILE A 140 7.01 -2.15 -29.93
C ILE A 140 7.54 -2.86 -28.67
N ILE A 141 8.80 -3.30 -28.72
CA ILE A 141 9.48 -4.01 -27.64
C ILE A 141 10.62 -3.13 -27.11
N VAL A 142 10.71 -2.95 -25.79
CA VAL A 142 11.85 -2.27 -25.16
C VAL A 142 13.00 -3.27 -25.00
N GLU A 143 14.07 -3.11 -25.78
CA GLU A 143 15.24 -3.99 -25.71
C GLU A 143 16.20 -3.60 -24.57
N PHE A 144 16.31 -2.30 -24.32
CA PHE A 144 17.27 -1.77 -23.37
C PHE A 144 16.73 -0.51 -22.68
N PHE A 145 17.02 -0.39 -21.39
CA PHE A 145 16.76 0.78 -20.58
C PHE A 145 17.95 1.08 -19.68
N LYS A 146 18.33 2.35 -19.59
CA LYS A 146 19.36 2.81 -18.64
C LYS A 146 19.17 4.29 -18.29
N ALA A 147 19.40 4.61 -17.02
CA ALA A 147 19.57 5.98 -16.57
C ALA A 147 21.05 6.40 -16.75
N SER A 148 21.29 7.59 -17.28
CA SER A 148 22.62 8.16 -17.52
C SER A 148 22.74 9.59 -16.96
N GLU A 149 23.93 10.16 -17.09
CA GLU A 149 24.18 11.54 -16.72
C GLU A 149 23.52 12.52 -17.71
N SER A 150 23.05 13.65 -17.20
CA SER A 150 22.32 14.64 -18.01
C SER A 150 23.19 15.39 -19.03
N GLY A 151 24.52 15.29 -18.89
CA GLY A 151 25.50 15.80 -19.86
C GLY A 151 25.61 14.95 -21.13
N ASP A 152 25.13 13.71 -21.10
CA ASP A 152 25.17 12.80 -22.25
C ASP A 152 23.99 13.00 -23.22
N PHE A 153 23.11 13.98 -22.97
CA PHE A 153 21.97 14.24 -23.83
C PHE A 153 22.45 14.70 -25.23
N PRO A 154 21.94 14.11 -26.33
CA PRO A 154 22.40 14.44 -27.68
C PRO A 154 22.22 15.93 -28.02
N THR A 155 23.28 16.58 -28.49
CA THR A 155 23.28 18.01 -28.86
C THR A 155 23.08 18.25 -30.35
N GLY A 156 23.22 17.22 -31.20
CA GLY A 156 23.02 17.26 -32.65
C GLY A 156 22.72 15.87 -33.22
N ALA A 157 22.40 15.80 -34.52
CA ALA A 157 22.14 14.54 -35.23
C ALA A 157 23.46 13.79 -35.50
N GLY A 158 23.51 12.49 -35.16
CA GLY A 158 24.66 11.62 -35.37
C GLY A 158 24.78 10.57 -34.26
N PRO A 159 25.52 9.47 -34.49
CA PRO A 159 25.58 8.34 -33.56
C PRO A 159 26.08 8.81 -32.18
N SER A 160 25.16 8.80 -31.22
CA SER A 160 25.47 9.08 -29.83
C SER A 160 26.52 8.11 -29.30
N ARG A 161 27.46 8.61 -28.48
CA ARG A 161 28.41 7.75 -27.73
C ARG A 161 27.69 6.66 -26.94
N PHE A 162 26.44 6.94 -26.55
CA PHE A 162 25.59 6.04 -25.81
C PHE A 162 25.09 4.87 -26.67
N SER A 163 24.69 5.11 -27.92
CA SER A 163 24.20 4.08 -28.83
C SER A 163 25.22 2.95 -29.02
N LYS A 164 26.50 3.31 -29.20
CA LYS A 164 27.61 2.36 -29.28
C LYS A 164 27.84 1.59 -27.96
N ALA A 165 27.76 2.27 -26.83
CA ALA A 165 27.91 1.61 -25.52
C ALA A 165 26.78 0.60 -25.26
N VAL A 166 25.58 0.87 -25.78
CA VAL A 166 24.45 -0.08 -25.74
C VAL A 166 24.71 -1.26 -26.66
N ASP A 167 25.24 -1.04 -27.87
CA ASP A 167 25.64 -2.14 -28.77
C ASP A 167 26.67 -3.06 -28.12
N ASP A 168 27.69 -2.48 -27.47
CA ASP A 168 28.72 -3.23 -26.75
C ASP A 168 28.11 -4.04 -25.59
N LEU A 169 27.17 -3.47 -24.82
CA LEU A 169 26.47 -4.16 -23.74
C LEU A 169 25.53 -5.27 -24.22
N LEU A 170 24.84 -5.05 -25.34
CA LEU A 170 23.97 -6.06 -25.96
C LEU A 170 24.82 -7.21 -26.52
N ALA A 171 25.96 -6.92 -27.15
CA ALA A 171 26.92 -7.92 -27.60
C ALA A 171 27.51 -8.71 -26.42
N GLU A 172 27.85 -8.03 -25.32
CA GLU A 172 28.32 -8.67 -24.09
C GLU A 172 27.23 -9.57 -23.51
N ARG A 173 25.98 -9.10 -23.41
CA ARG A 173 24.83 -9.89 -22.94
C ARG A 173 24.63 -11.14 -23.80
N ALA A 174 24.63 -11.01 -25.13
CA ALA A 174 24.50 -12.15 -26.04
C ALA A 174 25.64 -13.16 -25.85
N SER A 175 26.88 -12.68 -25.66
CA SER A 175 28.02 -13.54 -25.36
C SER A 175 27.91 -14.25 -24.01
N ASN A 176 27.35 -13.58 -23.00
CA ASN A 176 27.16 -14.11 -21.65
C ASN A 176 25.96 -15.06 -21.58
N GLN A 177 24.93 -14.87 -22.40
CA GLN A 177 23.79 -15.77 -22.48
C GLN A 177 24.25 -17.17 -22.92
N LYS A 178 25.09 -17.26 -23.95
CA LYS A 178 25.67 -18.55 -24.36
C LYS A 178 26.46 -19.24 -23.24
N LYS A 179 27.28 -18.47 -22.51
CA LYS A 179 28.02 -18.99 -21.34
C LYS A 179 27.08 -19.42 -20.21
N SER A 180 25.99 -18.68 -20.01
CA SER A 180 24.96 -18.99 -19.02
C SER A 180 24.19 -20.26 -19.36
N ASP A 181 23.85 -20.46 -20.64
CA ASP A 181 23.17 -21.67 -21.12
C ASP A 181 24.07 -22.89 -20.99
N GLU A 182 25.35 -22.75 -21.39
CA GLU A 182 26.37 -23.78 -21.17
C GLU A 182 26.53 -24.09 -19.66
N MET A 183 26.56 -23.06 -18.81
CA MET A 183 26.62 -23.22 -17.36
C MET A 183 25.37 -23.91 -16.82
N ALA A 184 24.17 -23.56 -17.28
CA ALA A 184 22.90 -24.17 -16.88
C ALA A 184 22.87 -25.66 -17.21
N VAL A 185 23.37 -26.06 -18.39
CA VAL A 185 23.55 -27.48 -18.76
C VAL A 185 24.53 -28.17 -17.81
N THR A 186 25.66 -27.53 -17.47
CA THR A 186 26.60 -28.13 -16.52
C THR A 186 26.07 -28.23 -15.09
N LEU A 187 25.15 -27.34 -14.69
CA LEU A 187 24.50 -27.30 -13.38
C LEU A 187 23.30 -28.25 -13.29
N ALA A 188 22.62 -28.56 -14.40
CA ALA A 188 21.53 -29.54 -14.42
C ALA A 188 21.98 -30.94 -13.97
N THR A 189 23.27 -31.25 -14.14
CA THR A 189 23.89 -32.52 -13.68
C THR A 189 24.25 -32.53 -12.19
N VAL A 190 24.04 -31.41 -11.49
CA VAL A 190 24.48 -31.22 -10.11
C VAL A 190 23.31 -31.44 -9.15
N THR A 191 23.48 -32.34 -8.19
CA THR A 191 22.39 -32.77 -7.28
C THR A 191 22.47 -32.12 -5.89
N THR A 192 23.52 -31.35 -5.60
CA THR A 192 23.70 -30.75 -4.27
C THR A 192 24.05 -29.25 -4.36
N PRO A 193 23.50 -28.41 -3.47
CA PRO A 193 23.79 -26.97 -3.44
C PRO A 193 25.28 -26.64 -3.36
N LYS A 194 26.06 -27.47 -2.65
CA LYS A 194 27.51 -27.29 -2.49
C LYS A 194 28.28 -27.50 -3.80
N GLN A 195 27.90 -28.49 -4.59
CA GLN A 195 28.51 -28.72 -5.91
C GLN A 195 28.09 -27.63 -6.91
N ALA A 196 26.86 -27.12 -6.81
CA ALA A 196 26.37 -26.05 -7.67
C ALA A 196 27.16 -24.77 -7.41
N LEU A 197 27.41 -24.43 -6.14
CA LEU A 197 28.26 -23.30 -5.74
C LEU A 197 29.69 -23.43 -6.26
N VAL A 198 30.29 -24.61 -6.21
CA VAL A 198 31.64 -24.84 -6.75
C VAL A 198 31.68 -24.63 -8.27
N LYS A 199 30.70 -25.15 -9.02
CA LYS A 199 30.64 -24.96 -10.47
C LYS A 199 30.34 -23.51 -10.88
N LEU A 200 29.58 -22.78 -10.07
CA LEU A 200 29.32 -21.35 -10.26
C LEU A 200 30.50 -20.44 -9.87
N GLY A 201 31.62 -21.00 -9.39
CA GLY A 201 32.73 -20.21 -8.84
C GLY A 201 32.36 -19.47 -7.54
N GLY A 202 31.26 -19.86 -6.90
CA GLY A 202 30.80 -19.32 -5.63
C GLY A 202 31.67 -19.80 -4.47
N ARG A 203 31.81 -18.94 -3.45
CA ARG A 203 32.53 -19.29 -2.24
C ARG A 203 31.75 -20.39 -1.49
N PRO A 204 32.37 -21.51 -1.11
CA PRO A 204 31.68 -22.52 -0.31
C PRO A 204 31.23 -21.89 1.02
N PRO A 205 30.01 -22.21 1.51
CA PRO A 205 29.55 -21.70 2.79
C PRO A 205 30.53 -22.16 3.87
N VAL A 206 31.08 -21.20 4.61
CA VAL A 206 31.88 -21.48 5.79
C VAL A 206 30.90 -21.98 6.86
N PRO A 207 31.23 -23.04 7.63
CA PRO A 207 30.42 -23.42 8.78
C PRO A 207 30.19 -22.19 9.67
N PHE A 208 28.95 -21.98 10.09
CA PHE A 208 28.62 -20.97 11.08
C PHE A 208 29.15 -21.44 12.44
N ASP A 209 30.38 -21.05 12.80
CA ASP A 209 30.99 -21.36 14.11
C ASP A 209 30.49 -20.46 15.25
N LYS A 210 29.50 -19.59 14.99
CA LYS A 210 28.90 -18.74 16.03
C LYS A 210 27.66 -19.41 16.62
N ASN A 211 27.84 -20.02 17.78
CA ASN A 211 26.73 -20.29 18.69
C ASN A 211 26.20 -18.96 19.24
N TYR A 212 25.10 -18.48 18.68
CA TYR A 212 24.19 -17.57 19.38
C TYR A 212 23.25 -18.43 20.26
N PRO A 213 22.88 -17.98 21.47
CA PRO A 213 22.90 -16.61 21.98
C PRO A 213 24.11 -16.30 22.90
N ALA A 214 24.53 -15.03 22.93
CA ALA A 214 25.66 -14.56 23.75
C ALA A 214 25.27 -14.14 25.17
N ASN A 215 23.97 -14.11 25.53
CA ASN A 215 23.51 -13.68 26.85
C ASN A 215 22.74 -14.79 27.58
N PRO A 216 23.03 -15.05 28.87
CA PRO A 216 22.21 -15.93 29.70
C PRO A 216 20.84 -15.29 29.91
N GLY A 217 19.82 -15.77 29.20
CA GLY A 217 18.44 -15.30 29.32
C GLY A 217 17.67 -15.21 28.01
N ASP A 218 18.35 -15.23 26.86
CA ASP A 218 17.66 -15.21 25.56
C ASP A 218 17.00 -16.57 25.27
N PRO A 219 15.70 -16.62 24.92
CA PRO A 219 15.06 -17.86 24.52
C PRO A 219 15.76 -18.40 23.26
N PRO A 220 16.04 -19.71 23.18
CA PRO A 220 16.65 -20.30 22.00
C PRO A 220 15.75 -20.04 20.78
N TYR A 221 16.29 -19.39 19.75
CA TYR A 221 15.59 -19.22 18.49
C TYR A 221 15.24 -20.61 17.94
N ILE A 222 13.96 -20.90 17.89
CA ILE A 222 13.44 -22.15 17.31
C ILE A 222 13.89 -22.18 15.86
N ASN A 223 14.66 -23.20 15.50
CA ASN A 223 15.18 -23.43 14.17
C ASN A 223 13.99 -23.66 13.22
N ARG A 224 13.46 -22.58 12.62
CA ARG A 224 12.34 -22.67 11.67
C ARG A 224 12.86 -23.29 10.38
N PRO A 225 12.21 -24.33 9.85
CA PRO A 225 12.58 -24.86 8.54
C PRO A 225 12.50 -23.74 7.50
N PRO A 226 13.40 -23.73 6.51
CA PRO A 226 13.35 -22.75 5.43
C PRO A 226 11.97 -22.80 4.78
N THR A 227 11.33 -21.63 4.64
CA THR A 227 10.06 -21.49 3.96
C THR A 227 10.23 -22.03 2.53
N PRO A 228 9.43 -23.02 2.10
CA PRO A 228 9.49 -23.49 0.73
C PRO A 228 9.19 -22.32 -0.22
N PHE A 229 9.86 -22.32 -1.38
CA PHE A 229 9.54 -21.34 -2.42
C PHE A 229 8.04 -21.41 -2.75
N PRO A 230 7.36 -20.25 -2.91
CA PRO A 230 5.98 -20.26 -3.36
C PRO A 230 5.91 -20.98 -4.70
N GLU A 231 5.08 -22.02 -4.77
CA GLU A 231 4.81 -22.75 -6.00
C GLU A 231 4.05 -21.79 -6.93
N ILE A 232 4.75 -21.24 -7.93
CA ILE A 232 4.13 -20.44 -8.97
C ILE A 232 3.42 -21.43 -9.89
N LEU A 233 2.12 -21.63 -9.65
CA LEU A 233 1.27 -22.36 -10.59
C LEU A 233 1.25 -21.61 -11.93
N PRO A 234 1.31 -22.32 -13.08
CA PRO A 234 1.13 -21.68 -14.37
C PRO A 234 -0.22 -20.95 -14.40
N PRO A 235 -0.32 -19.79 -15.08
CA PRO A 235 -1.57 -19.04 -15.16
C PRO A 235 -2.69 -19.93 -15.69
N ASN A 236 -3.81 -19.96 -14.97
CA ASN A 236 -5.00 -20.71 -15.36
C ASN A 236 -5.46 -20.23 -16.76
N PRO A 237 -5.80 -21.11 -17.71
CA PRO A 237 -6.23 -20.75 -19.07
C PRO A 237 -7.53 -19.92 -19.17
N GLY A 238 -8.11 -19.48 -18.05
CA GLY A 238 -9.43 -18.86 -17.96
C GLY A 238 -9.45 -17.37 -17.62
N GLU A 239 -8.31 -16.74 -17.28
CA GLU A 239 -8.25 -15.30 -17.04
C GLU A 239 -8.06 -14.54 -18.36
N GLN A 240 -9.11 -14.52 -19.19
CA GLN A 240 -9.24 -13.52 -20.25
C GLN A 240 -9.85 -12.24 -19.66
N PRO A 241 -9.30 -11.04 -19.95
CA PRO A 241 -9.95 -9.78 -19.61
C PRO A 241 -11.31 -9.70 -20.31
N THR A 242 -12.41 -9.65 -19.55
CA THR A 242 -13.78 -9.56 -20.08
C THR A 242 -14.27 -8.12 -20.26
N SER A 243 -13.39 -7.13 -20.06
CA SER A 243 -13.75 -5.72 -20.21
C SER A 243 -13.90 -5.37 -21.70
N PRO A 244 -15.05 -4.82 -22.15
CA PRO A 244 -15.19 -4.32 -23.51
C PRO A 244 -14.24 -3.15 -23.70
N GLY A 245 -13.28 -3.29 -24.61
CA GLY A 245 -12.41 -2.19 -25.01
C GLY A 245 -13.21 -1.02 -25.58
N PRO A 246 -12.62 0.20 -25.63
CA PRO A 246 -13.29 1.36 -26.17
C PRO A 246 -13.68 1.10 -27.63
N GLY A 247 -14.99 1.04 -27.88
CA GLY A 247 -15.55 0.88 -29.22
C GLY A 247 -15.28 2.10 -30.10
N PRO A 248 -15.42 1.96 -31.43
CA PRO A 248 -15.13 3.02 -32.38
C PRO A 248 -16.02 4.24 -32.14
N SER A 249 -15.38 5.40 -31.98
CA SER A 249 -16.00 6.70 -31.82
C SER A 249 -16.86 7.07 -33.04
N THR A 250 -18.04 7.60 -32.75
CA THR A 250 -18.94 8.22 -33.72
C THR A 250 -18.24 9.36 -34.49
N PRO A 251 -18.51 9.57 -35.80
CA PRO A 251 -17.88 10.62 -36.59
C PRO A 251 -18.23 12.02 -36.07
N PHE A 252 -17.24 12.90 -35.98
CA PHE A 252 -17.44 14.33 -35.72
C PHE A 252 -18.22 15.01 -36.86
N PRO A 253 -19.09 16.00 -36.57
CA PRO A 253 -19.77 16.80 -37.58
C PRO A 253 -18.81 17.79 -38.26
N PRO A 254 -19.17 18.33 -39.45
CA PRO A 254 -18.22 19.00 -40.34
C PRO A 254 -17.75 20.36 -39.83
N ALA A 255 -16.54 20.71 -40.26
CA ALA A 255 -15.82 21.94 -40.00
C ALA A 255 -16.50 23.14 -40.69
N ASP A 256 -17.11 24.02 -39.91
CA ASP A 256 -17.37 25.41 -40.27
C ASP A 256 -17.41 26.24 -38.98
N THR A 257 -16.24 26.48 -38.39
CA THR A 257 -15.96 27.65 -37.52
C THR A 257 -14.45 27.76 -37.30
N ASP A 258 -13.96 28.96 -37.56
CA ASP A 258 -12.58 29.47 -37.54
C ASP A 258 -11.66 28.90 -36.42
N PRO A 259 -10.46 28.34 -36.73
CA PRO A 259 -9.54 27.81 -35.72
C PRO A 259 -8.71 28.95 -35.11
N SER A 260 -9.30 29.71 -34.20
CA SER A 260 -8.52 30.54 -33.28
C SER A 260 -8.11 29.70 -32.06
N PHE A 261 -6.81 29.45 -31.92
CA PHE A 261 -6.25 28.79 -30.74
C PHE A 261 -6.65 29.56 -29.46
N PRO A 262 -7.03 28.88 -28.37
CA PRO A 262 -7.16 29.52 -27.07
C PRO A 262 -5.82 30.14 -26.69
N LYS A 263 -5.81 31.44 -26.37
CA LYS A 263 -4.61 32.09 -25.81
C LYS A 263 -4.21 31.36 -24.52
N ALA A 264 -2.93 31.00 -24.44
CA ALA A 264 -2.35 30.41 -23.23
C ALA A 264 -2.59 31.33 -22.02
N PRO A 265 -3.00 30.78 -20.86
CA PRO A 265 -3.16 31.58 -19.66
C PRO A 265 -1.79 32.13 -19.23
N SER A 266 -1.71 33.44 -19.08
CA SER A 266 -0.49 34.20 -18.74
C SER A 266 -0.19 34.25 -17.24
N ALA A 267 -0.69 33.29 -16.45
CA ALA A 267 -0.39 33.19 -15.03
C ALA A 267 0.72 32.16 -14.78
N PRO A 268 1.75 32.47 -13.98
CA PRO A 268 2.75 31.47 -13.60
C PRO A 268 2.06 30.28 -12.90
N LEU A 269 2.41 29.05 -13.32
CA LEU A 269 1.98 27.81 -12.69
C LEU A 269 2.31 27.87 -11.19
N GLN A 270 1.29 27.96 -10.34
CA GLN A 270 1.46 27.80 -8.90
C GLN A 270 1.76 26.32 -8.63
N THR A 271 2.98 26.02 -8.20
CA THR A 271 3.31 24.73 -7.58
C THR A 271 2.64 24.69 -6.21
N ASP A 272 1.38 24.27 -6.19
CA ASP A 272 0.55 24.40 -5.02
C ASP A 272 0.97 23.40 -3.95
N SER A 273 1.52 23.90 -2.84
CA SER A 273 1.95 23.09 -1.69
C SER A 273 0.86 22.18 -1.12
N ALA A 274 -0.41 22.46 -1.42
CA ALA A 274 -1.58 21.71 -1.00
C ALA A 274 -1.76 20.36 -1.74
N LEU A 275 -1.20 20.19 -2.94
CA LEU A 275 -1.21 18.90 -3.67
C LEU A 275 -0.25 17.89 -3.02
N PHE A 276 0.92 18.35 -2.56
CA PHE A 276 1.89 17.52 -1.85
C PHE A 276 1.41 17.06 -0.45
N SER A 277 0.55 17.85 0.22
CA SER A 277 -0.11 17.41 1.44
C SER A 277 -1.21 16.38 1.18
N LEU A 278 -1.90 16.48 0.04
CA LEU A 278 -2.98 15.57 -0.32
C LEU A 278 -2.46 14.16 -0.61
N ASP A 279 -1.41 14.02 -1.43
CA ASP A 279 -0.79 12.71 -1.73
C ASP A 279 -0.21 12.04 -0.47
N LYS A 280 0.40 12.84 0.42
CA LYS A 280 0.88 12.35 1.71
C LYS A 280 -0.28 11.84 2.57
N GLN A 281 -1.42 12.53 2.54
CA GLN A 281 -2.60 12.13 3.30
C GLN A 281 -3.22 10.86 2.73
N VAL A 282 -3.34 10.76 1.40
CA VAL A 282 -3.78 9.54 0.70
C VAL A 282 -2.95 8.35 1.16
N LYS A 283 -1.61 8.47 1.11
CA LYS A 283 -0.72 7.41 1.59
C LYS A 283 -0.92 7.07 3.06
N THR A 284 -1.08 8.08 3.91
CA THR A 284 -1.27 7.87 5.36
C THR A 284 -2.56 7.10 5.63
N ILE A 285 -3.65 7.43 4.93
CA ILE A 285 -4.94 6.75 5.03
C ILE A 285 -4.81 5.29 4.57
N THR A 286 -4.25 5.06 3.38
CA THR A 286 -4.10 3.70 2.82
C THR A 286 -3.20 2.82 3.70
N ASP A 287 -2.09 3.35 4.19
CA ASP A 287 -1.19 2.60 5.07
C ASP A 287 -1.88 2.28 6.41
N ALA A 288 -2.63 3.23 6.98
CA ALA A 288 -3.33 3.05 8.25
C ALA A 288 -4.54 2.10 8.15
N SER A 289 -5.36 2.20 7.10
CA SER A 289 -6.50 1.31 6.88
C SER A 289 -6.06 -0.13 6.63
N LYS A 290 -4.99 -0.31 5.86
CA LYS A 290 -4.39 -1.62 5.62
C LYS A 290 -3.80 -2.19 6.91
N LEU A 291 -3.09 -1.38 7.69
CA LEU A 291 -2.57 -1.82 9.00
C LEU A 291 -3.70 -2.25 9.93
N ALA A 292 -4.80 -1.49 9.99
CA ALA A 292 -5.97 -1.86 10.78
C ALA A 292 -6.53 -3.23 10.37
N LYS A 293 -6.73 -3.44 9.07
CA LYS A 293 -7.17 -4.74 8.52
C LYS A 293 -6.22 -5.88 8.88
N ASP A 294 -4.92 -5.70 8.64
CA ASP A 294 -3.91 -6.72 8.91
C ASP A 294 -3.86 -7.08 10.41
N LYS A 295 -4.03 -6.09 11.28
CA LYS A 295 -4.08 -6.28 12.73
C LYS A 295 -5.37 -6.94 13.22
N TYR A 296 -6.53 -6.57 12.67
CA TYR A 296 -7.78 -7.29 12.94
C TYR A 296 -7.68 -8.77 12.55
N ASN A 297 -7.09 -9.06 11.38
CA ASN A 297 -6.88 -10.43 10.93
C ASN A 297 -5.91 -11.18 11.86
N ALA A 298 -4.76 -10.59 12.18
CA ALA A 298 -3.77 -11.22 13.05
C ALA A 298 -4.30 -11.45 14.48
N GLY A 299 -5.00 -10.47 15.05
CA GLY A 299 -5.66 -10.59 16.35
C GLY A 299 -6.70 -11.71 16.33
N LYS A 300 -7.52 -11.77 15.28
CA LYS A 300 -8.50 -12.86 15.11
C LYS A 300 -7.84 -14.23 14.97
N ASP A 301 -6.77 -14.34 14.19
CA ASP A 301 -6.04 -15.60 14.00
C ASP A 301 -5.39 -16.10 15.31
N ILE A 302 -5.03 -15.19 16.22
CA ILE A 302 -4.59 -15.54 17.58
C ILE A 302 -5.78 -15.93 18.45
N ALA A 303 -6.88 -15.18 18.39
CA ALA A 303 -8.09 -15.53 19.12
C ALA A 303 -8.60 -16.93 18.73
N ASP A 304 -8.47 -17.33 17.45
CA ASP A 304 -8.84 -18.65 16.96
C ASP A 304 -7.88 -19.78 17.41
N GLN A 305 -6.71 -19.46 17.97
CA GLN A 305 -5.77 -20.44 18.50
C GLN A 305 -6.20 -20.87 19.91
N GLY A 306 -6.84 -22.04 20.02
CA GLY A 306 -7.05 -22.74 21.29
C GLY A 306 -8.51 -23.00 21.64
N THR A 307 -8.74 -23.95 22.56
CA THR A 307 -10.08 -24.34 23.01
C THR A 307 -10.64 -23.27 23.94
N GLY A 308 -11.55 -22.42 23.44
CA GLY A 308 -12.14 -21.30 24.18
C GLY A 308 -11.65 -19.91 23.75
N GLY A 309 -10.70 -19.87 22.81
CA GLY A 309 -10.15 -18.66 22.19
C GLY A 309 -9.10 -17.94 23.03
N ASN A 310 -7.95 -17.61 22.42
CA ASN A 310 -6.85 -16.92 23.09
C ASN A 310 -7.01 -15.40 23.03
N TRP A 311 -8.08 -14.90 23.64
CA TRP A 311 -8.42 -13.48 23.64
C TRP A 311 -7.39 -12.63 24.39
N THR A 312 -6.76 -13.15 25.43
CA THR A 312 -5.74 -12.41 26.20
C THR A 312 -4.53 -12.01 25.34
N ASP A 313 -4.08 -12.88 24.44
CA ASP A 313 -2.97 -12.56 23.53
C ASP A 313 -3.44 -11.81 22.28
N ALA A 314 -4.72 -11.93 21.92
CA ALA A 314 -5.32 -11.22 20.79
C ALA A 314 -5.61 -9.74 21.11
N ASP A 315 -6.05 -9.44 22.34
CA ASP A 315 -6.54 -8.11 22.76
C ASP A 315 -5.53 -6.99 22.45
N PRO A 316 -4.22 -7.09 22.78
CA PRO A 316 -3.26 -6.02 22.46
C PRO A 316 -3.14 -5.73 20.95
N ILE A 317 -3.31 -6.76 20.11
CA ILE A 317 -3.22 -6.62 18.66
C ILE A 317 -4.51 -6.02 18.09
N LEU A 318 -5.65 -6.33 18.70
CA LEU A 318 -6.93 -5.72 18.35
C LEU A 318 -7.01 -4.26 18.79
N ASP A 319 -6.38 -3.89 19.91
CA ASP A 319 -6.21 -2.49 20.32
C ASP A 319 -5.36 -1.71 19.30
N GLU A 320 -4.23 -2.29 18.83
CA GLU A 320 -3.44 -1.70 17.75
C GLU A 320 -4.25 -1.54 16.44
N ALA A 321 -5.15 -2.48 16.15
CA ALA A 321 -6.05 -2.38 14.99
C ALA A 321 -6.99 -1.19 15.12
N GLU A 322 -7.54 -0.97 16.31
CA GLU A 322 -8.45 0.13 16.62
C GLU A 322 -7.75 1.49 16.57
N GLU A 323 -6.52 1.60 17.08
CA GLU A 323 -5.69 2.81 16.92
C GLU A 323 -5.41 3.13 15.45
N ALA A 324 -5.02 2.12 14.66
CA ALA A 324 -4.79 2.28 13.22
C ALA A 324 -6.05 2.71 12.48
N ARG A 325 -7.21 2.17 12.87
CA ARG A 325 -8.52 2.55 12.32
C ARG A 325 -8.87 3.99 12.64
N GLN A 326 -8.72 4.43 13.88
CA GLN A 326 -8.97 5.82 14.29
C GLN A 326 -8.09 6.78 13.48
N LYS A 327 -6.80 6.45 13.35
CA LYS A 327 -5.87 7.23 12.53
C LYS A 327 -6.27 7.27 11.05
N ALA A 328 -6.80 6.18 10.50
CA ALA A 328 -7.31 6.17 9.13
C ALA A 328 -8.54 7.08 8.98
N MET A 329 -9.48 7.05 9.93
CA MET A 329 -10.68 7.91 9.90
C MET A 329 -10.36 9.40 10.09
N GLU A 330 -9.48 9.74 11.03
CA GLU A 330 -8.95 11.10 11.17
C GLU A 330 -8.29 11.53 9.86
N GLY A 331 -7.48 10.64 9.30
CA GLY A 331 -6.81 10.86 8.03
C GLY A 331 -7.77 11.19 6.89
N MET A 332 -8.85 10.41 6.75
CA MET A 332 -9.89 10.63 5.76
C MET A 332 -10.63 11.94 5.99
N ASN A 333 -10.94 12.29 7.24
CA ASN A 333 -11.60 13.54 7.56
C ASN A 333 -10.76 14.75 7.12
N ASP A 334 -9.45 14.72 7.41
CA ASP A 334 -8.50 15.74 6.97
C ASP A 334 -8.40 15.78 5.43
N LEU A 335 -8.42 14.62 4.77
CA LEU A 335 -8.40 14.53 3.31
C LEU A 335 -9.61 15.22 2.69
N VAL A 336 -10.82 15.02 3.22
CA VAL A 336 -12.03 15.72 2.76
C VAL A 336 -11.90 17.23 2.96
N SER A 337 -11.41 17.67 4.12
CA SER A 337 -11.20 19.10 4.38
C SER A 337 -10.19 19.71 3.39
N MET A 338 -9.05 19.06 3.17
CA MET A 338 -8.04 19.50 2.20
C MET A 338 -8.58 19.47 0.76
N ALA A 339 -9.32 18.44 0.39
CA ALA A 339 -9.95 18.33 -0.92
C ALA A 339 -10.93 19.47 -1.16
N THR A 340 -11.77 19.81 -0.18
CA THR A 340 -12.73 20.92 -0.28
C THR A 340 -12.00 22.24 -0.54
N THR A 341 -10.88 22.50 0.14
CA THR A 341 -10.05 23.69 -0.12
C THR A 341 -9.44 23.66 -1.52
N ASN A 342 -8.93 22.51 -1.98
CA ASN A 342 -8.36 22.37 -3.31
C ASN A 342 -9.40 22.52 -4.42
N LEU A 343 -10.64 22.08 -4.21
CA LEU A 343 -11.73 22.22 -5.17
C LEU A 343 -12.11 23.69 -5.42
N LEU A 344 -12.06 24.52 -4.37
CA LEU A 344 -12.30 25.97 -4.51
C LEU A 344 -11.23 26.68 -5.36
N ASN A 345 -10.02 26.12 -5.39
CA ASN A 345 -8.86 26.68 -6.12
C ASN A 345 -8.54 25.90 -7.40
N ALA A 346 -9.41 24.97 -7.82
CA ALA A 346 -9.13 24.11 -8.95
C ALA A 346 -8.99 24.91 -10.26
N PRO A 347 -7.94 24.68 -11.06
CA PRO A 347 -7.68 25.45 -12.29
C PRO A 347 -8.68 25.16 -13.42
N SER A 348 -9.46 24.07 -13.31
CA SER A 348 -10.51 23.69 -14.25
C SER A 348 -11.52 22.73 -13.60
N ALA A 349 -12.68 22.57 -14.24
CA ALA A 349 -13.69 21.59 -13.84
C ALA A 349 -13.16 20.14 -13.92
N ASP A 350 -12.33 19.83 -14.92
CA ASP A 350 -11.72 18.51 -15.06
C ASP A 350 -10.71 18.23 -13.93
N SER A 351 -9.95 19.24 -13.51
CA SER A 351 -9.02 19.13 -12.37
C SER A 351 -9.76 18.96 -11.05
N ALA A 352 -10.91 19.63 -10.90
CA ALA A 352 -11.78 19.45 -9.74
C ALA A 352 -12.34 18.02 -9.71
N ARG A 353 -12.86 17.53 -10.84
CA ARG A 353 -13.38 16.16 -10.97
C ARG A 353 -12.31 15.11 -10.68
N ALA A 354 -11.09 15.27 -11.19
CA ALA A 354 -9.99 14.34 -10.92
C ALA A 354 -9.62 14.29 -9.42
N THR A 355 -9.69 15.44 -8.72
CA THR A 355 -9.45 15.52 -7.28
C THR A 355 -10.58 14.81 -6.52
N GLU A 356 -11.84 15.05 -6.89
CA GLU A 356 -13.01 14.37 -6.31
C GLU A 356 -12.96 12.85 -6.49
N GLU A 357 -12.60 12.37 -7.68
CA GLU A 357 -12.50 10.94 -8.00
C GLU A 357 -11.37 10.26 -7.20
N MET A 358 -10.20 10.91 -7.11
CA MET A 358 -9.08 10.38 -6.33
C MET A 358 -9.39 10.33 -4.83
N VAL A 359 -10.00 11.38 -4.28
CA VAL A 359 -10.41 11.42 -2.87
C VAL A 359 -11.47 10.34 -2.60
N SER A 360 -12.46 10.24 -3.48
CA SER A 360 -13.51 9.21 -3.36
C SER A 360 -12.93 7.80 -3.43
N SER A 361 -12.06 7.52 -4.40
CA SER A 361 -11.40 6.21 -4.52
C SER A 361 -10.57 5.87 -3.29
N THR A 362 -9.81 6.82 -2.75
CA THR A 362 -9.01 6.64 -1.53
C THR A 362 -9.88 6.33 -0.32
N MET A 363 -10.94 7.12 -0.11
CA MET A 363 -11.86 6.94 1.01
C MET A 363 -12.61 5.62 0.93
N VAL A 364 -13.10 5.24 -0.26
CA VAL A 364 -13.80 3.98 -0.46
C VAL A 364 -12.86 2.79 -0.26
N THR A 365 -11.63 2.84 -0.76
CA THR A 365 -10.65 1.76 -0.56
C THR A 365 -10.34 1.57 0.93
N ALA A 366 -10.09 2.65 1.63
CA ALA A 366 -9.78 2.57 3.05
C ALA A 366 -11.02 2.21 3.89
N TYR A 367 -12.23 2.57 3.45
CA TYR A 367 -13.48 2.08 4.02
C TYR A 367 -13.65 0.57 3.84
N GLN A 368 -13.37 0.03 2.65
CA GLN A 368 -13.36 -1.41 2.38
C GLN A 368 -12.41 -2.17 3.29
N ASP A 369 -11.20 -1.65 3.50
CA ASP A 369 -10.22 -2.29 4.38
C ASP A 369 -10.68 -2.31 5.83
N ILE A 370 -11.22 -1.19 6.35
CA ILE A 370 -11.76 -1.11 7.71
C ILE A 370 -12.94 -2.07 7.88
N VAL A 371 -13.89 -2.07 6.94
CA VAL A 371 -15.07 -2.96 6.99
C VAL A 371 -14.68 -4.42 6.90
N SER A 372 -13.70 -4.77 6.06
CA SER A 372 -13.18 -6.14 5.97
C SER A 372 -12.58 -6.60 7.30
N GLY A 373 -11.80 -5.73 7.96
CA GLY A 373 -11.25 -6.00 9.29
C GLY A 373 -12.34 -6.21 10.34
N PHE A 374 -13.35 -5.34 10.37
CA PHE A 374 -14.52 -5.52 11.26
C PHE A 374 -15.24 -6.84 10.99
N SER A 375 -15.52 -7.16 9.72
CA SER A 375 -16.22 -8.39 9.39
C SER A 375 -15.49 -9.63 9.90
N ARG A 376 -14.16 -9.64 9.83
CA ARG A 376 -13.33 -10.74 10.34
C ARG A 376 -13.32 -10.79 11.87
N ALA A 377 -13.13 -9.66 12.54
CA ALA A 377 -13.09 -9.60 14.00
C ALA A 377 -14.41 -10.06 14.67
N TYR A 378 -15.53 -9.89 13.97
CA TYR A 378 -16.87 -10.19 14.49
C TYR A 378 -17.46 -11.53 13.99
N GLU A 379 -16.68 -12.32 13.24
CA GLU A 379 -17.17 -13.57 12.61
C GLU A 379 -17.75 -14.57 13.62
N ASP A 380 -17.23 -14.60 14.86
CA ASP A 380 -17.68 -15.55 15.89
C ASP A 380 -19.11 -15.29 16.39
N PHE A 381 -19.65 -14.08 16.20
CA PHE A 381 -21.07 -13.82 16.46
C PHE A 381 -21.98 -14.64 15.53
N GLY A 382 -21.48 -15.07 14.37
CA GLY A 382 -22.17 -16.01 13.48
C GLY A 382 -22.35 -17.40 14.11
N LYS A 383 -21.53 -17.75 15.11
CA LYS A 383 -21.58 -19.01 15.87
C LYS A 383 -22.30 -18.86 17.20
N SER A 384 -23.09 -17.79 17.37
CA SER A 384 -23.79 -17.45 18.61
C SER A 384 -24.48 -18.63 19.29
N LYS A 385 -25.17 -19.50 18.52
CA LYS A 385 -25.88 -20.67 19.04
C LYS A 385 -24.97 -21.73 19.64
N GLU A 386 -23.79 -21.94 19.06
CA GLU A 386 -22.81 -22.90 19.58
C GLU A 386 -22.21 -22.37 20.89
N ILE A 387 -21.91 -21.07 20.93
CA ILE A 387 -21.39 -20.39 22.11
C ILE A 387 -22.42 -20.43 23.25
N THR A 388 -23.68 -20.08 22.98
CA THR A 388 -24.73 -20.06 24.01
C THR A 388 -25.13 -21.47 24.46
N ALA A 389 -25.02 -22.49 23.61
CA ALA A 389 -25.25 -23.87 23.99
C ALA A 389 -24.29 -24.38 25.08
N GLY A 390 -23.06 -23.83 25.13
CA GLY A 390 -22.05 -24.19 26.13
C GLY A 390 -22.28 -23.61 27.54
N LEU A 391 -23.27 -22.73 27.71
CA LEU A 391 -23.53 -22.05 28.98
C LEU A 391 -24.29 -22.94 29.96
N SER A 392 -23.85 -22.94 31.22
CA SER A 392 -24.35 -23.87 32.24
C SER A 392 -25.38 -23.27 33.20
N ASN A 393 -25.36 -21.94 33.38
CA ASN A 393 -26.21 -21.23 34.34
C ASN A 393 -26.61 -19.83 33.85
N SER A 394 -27.65 -19.27 34.46
CA SER A 394 -28.25 -17.99 34.07
C SER A 394 -27.30 -16.80 34.29
N ALA A 395 -26.40 -16.87 35.28
CA ALA A 395 -25.42 -15.82 35.55
C ALA A 395 -24.37 -15.70 34.41
N GLU A 396 -23.87 -16.83 33.91
CA GLU A 396 -22.98 -16.89 32.75
C GLU A 396 -23.66 -16.34 31.49
N ALA A 397 -24.93 -16.72 31.26
CA ALA A 397 -25.71 -16.22 30.12
C ALA A 397 -25.98 -14.71 30.21
N GLN A 398 -26.27 -14.18 31.41
CA GLN A 398 -26.44 -12.74 31.61
C GLN A 398 -25.13 -11.99 31.34
N LYS A 399 -23.99 -12.49 31.84
CA LYS A 399 -22.67 -11.88 31.59
C LYS A 399 -22.33 -11.83 30.10
N LEU A 400 -22.61 -12.92 29.37
CA LEU A 400 -22.41 -12.95 27.92
C LEU A 400 -23.32 -11.93 27.20
N LEU A 401 -24.60 -11.89 27.57
CA LEU A 401 -25.57 -10.95 27.02
C LEU A 401 -25.18 -9.49 27.24
N ASP A 402 -24.72 -9.15 28.45
CA ASP A 402 -24.26 -7.80 28.78
C ASP A 402 -23.02 -7.41 27.97
N GLY A 403 -22.06 -8.33 27.82
CA GLY A 403 -20.88 -8.15 26.98
C GLY A 403 -21.25 -7.90 25.51
N TRP A 404 -22.08 -8.77 24.93
CA TRP A 404 -22.52 -8.63 23.54
C TRP A 404 -23.35 -7.36 23.29
N SER A 405 -24.17 -6.94 24.26
CA SER A 405 -24.93 -5.69 24.18
C SER A 405 -24.00 -4.47 24.20
N GLY A 406 -22.95 -4.49 25.03
CA GLY A 406 -21.90 -3.46 25.02
C GLY A 406 -21.18 -3.39 23.68
N THR A 407 -20.82 -4.55 23.13
CA THR A 407 -20.19 -4.66 21.80
C THR A 407 -21.10 -4.10 20.69
N LEU A 408 -22.41 -4.38 20.71
CA LEU A 408 -23.35 -3.83 19.74
C LEU A 408 -23.40 -2.29 19.78
N ASN A 409 -23.42 -1.70 20.97
CA ASN A 409 -23.45 -0.24 21.11
C ASN A 409 -22.20 0.39 20.48
N ASN A 410 -21.01 -0.15 20.78
CA ASN A 410 -19.75 0.32 20.21
C ASN A 410 -19.72 0.16 18.69
N LEU A 411 -20.20 -0.98 18.18
CA LEU A 411 -20.27 -1.25 16.74
C LEU A 411 -21.22 -0.29 16.02
N VAL A 412 -22.40 -0.01 16.58
CA VAL A 412 -23.35 0.95 16.00
C VAL A 412 -22.76 2.37 15.98
N THR A 413 -22.09 2.79 17.06
CA THR A 413 -21.40 4.09 17.09
C THR A 413 -20.29 4.16 16.05
N SER A 414 -19.50 3.10 15.91
CA SER A 414 -18.43 3.01 14.91
C SER A 414 -18.97 3.01 13.48
N GLN A 415 -20.06 2.27 13.23
CA GLN A 415 -20.76 2.27 11.95
C GLN A 415 -21.28 3.66 11.60
N GLN A 416 -21.92 4.34 12.55
CA GLN A 416 -22.42 5.71 12.37
C GLN A 416 -21.28 6.65 11.98
N ALA A 417 -20.18 6.67 12.76
CA ALA A 417 -19.04 7.54 12.48
C ALA A 417 -18.43 7.29 11.09
N THR A 418 -18.31 6.02 10.69
CA THR A 418 -17.75 5.65 9.38
C THR A 418 -18.69 6.02 8.24
N ASN A 419 -20.01 5.81 8.40
CA ASN A 419 -21.01 6.21 7.42
C ASN A 419 -21.12 7.73 7.29
N ASP A 420 -21.09 8.47 8.39
CA ASP A 420 -21.14 9.94 8.39
C ASP A 420 -19.94 10.52 7.64
N LEU A 421 -18.76 9.90 7.81
CA LEU A 421 -17.55 10.29 7.10
C LEU A 421 -17.64 9.98 5.60
N MET A 422 -18.17 8.83 5.20
CA MET A 422 -18.43 8.52 3.79
C MET A 422 -19.49 9.45 3.19
N GLY A 423 -20.49 9.88 3.97
CA GLY A 423 -21.49 10.85 3.54
C GLY A 423 -20.90 12.21 3.16
N LYS A 424 -19.72 12.57 3.69
CA LYS A 424 -19.04 13.83 3.33
C LYS A 424 -18.55 13.88 1.89
N ILE A 425 -18.38 12.72 1.25
CA ILE A 425 -18.00 12.65 -0.16
C ILE A 425 -19.16 12.26 -1.07
N ASP A 426 -20.40 12.18 -0.60
CA ASP A 426 -21.54 11.77 -1.44
C ASP A 426 -21.70 12.69 -2.66
N SER A 427 -21.41 13.99 -2.51
CA SER A 427 -21.44 14.97 -3.60
C SER A 427 -20.22 14.93 -4.53
N PHE A 428 -19.15 14.22 -4.17
CA PHE A 428 -17.95 14.13 -5.00
C PHE A 428 -18.18 13.18 -6.17
N SER A 429 -17.57 13.49 -7.31
CA SER A 429 -17.53 12.62 -8.49
C SER A 429 -16.92 11.26 -8.16
N LYS A 430 -17.57 10.18 -8.61
CA LYS A 430 -17.14 8.78 -8.42
C LYS A 430 -17.26 8.04 -9.73
N THR A 431 -16.33 7.13 -10.00
CA THR A 431 -16.53 6.14 -11.04
C THR A 431 -17.61 5.13 -10.60
N PRO A 432 -18.29 4.44 -11.54
CA PRO A 432 -19.28 3.42 -11.20
C PRO A 432 -18.75 2.33 -10.27
N GLU A 433 -17.49 1.92 -10.45
CA GLU A 433 -16.83 0.89 -9.64
C GLU A 433 -16.64 1.37 -8.20
N VAL A 434 -16.20 2.61 -8.01
CA VAL A 434 -16.03 3.23 -6.68
C VAL A 434 -17.38 3.38 -5.98
N ALA A 435 -18.42 3.79 -6.69
CA ALA A 435 -19.77 3.90 -6.13
C ALA A 435 -20.33 2.52 -5.72
N ALA A 436 -20.13 1.48 -6.54
CA ALA A 436 -20.53 0.12 -6.23
C ALA A 436 -19.78 -0.42 -5.00
N ALA A 437 -18.46 -0.21 -4.93
CA ALA A 437 -17.61 -0.60 -3.79
C ALA A 437 -18.05 0.07 -2.48
N GLN A 438 -18.44 1.35 -2.51
CA GLN A 438 -19.00 2.05 -1.35
C GLN A 438 -20.31 1.40 -0.87
N ALA A 439 -21.22 1.10 -1.81
CA ALA A 439 -22.51 0.50 -1.51
C ALA A 439 -22.36 -0.92 -0.93
N GLU A 440 -21.49 -1.74 -1.53
CA GLU A 440 -21.17 -3.09 -1.05
C GLU A 440 -20.60 -3.05 0.37
N SER A 441 -19.62 -2.18 0.63
CA SER A 441 -19.01 -2.04 1.96
C SER A 441 -20.03 -1.64 3.03
N LYS A 442 -20.98 -0.76 2.67
CA LYS A 442 -22.08 -0.40 3.56
C LYS A 442 -23.00 -1.58 3.87
N LEU A 443 -23.28 -2.43 2.90
CA LEU A 443 -24.06 -3.66 3.11
C LEU A 443 -23.31 -4.66 4.00
N VAL A 444 -22.01 -4.86 3.78
CA VAL A 444 -21.18 -5.74 4.62
C VAL A 444 -21.19 -5.27 6.07
N LEU A 445 -20.96 -3.98 6.31
CA LEU A 445 -20.95 -3.40 7.65
C LEU A 445 -22.32 -3.54 8.35
N GLN A 446 -23.42 -3.33 7.61
CA GLN A 446 -24.77 -3.58 8.12
C GLN A 446 -24.99 -5.05 8.47
N GLY A 447 -24.49 -5.97 7.64
CA GLY A 447 -24.56 -7.41 7.89
C GLY A 447 -23.87 -7.82 9.19
N VAL A 448 -22.74 -7.20 9.54
CA VAL A 448 -22.06 -7.43 10.83
C VAL A 448 -22.93 -6.98 12.00
N VAL A 449 -23.56 -5.81 11.91
CA VAL A 449 -24.47 -5.30 12.95
C VAL A 449 -25.66 -6.24 13.16
N ASP A 450 -26.26 -6.71 12.07
CA ASP A 450 -27.40 -7.61 12.14
C ASP A 450 -27.01 -8.99 12.69
N MET A 451 -25.79 -9.45 12.41
CA MET A 451 -25.21 -10.66 13.02
C MET A 451 -25.09 -10.54 14.53
N VAL A 452 -24.55 -9.43 15.04
CA VAL A 452 -24.43 -9.20 16.50
C VAL A 452 -25.80 -9.08 17.17
N LYS A 453 -26.77 -8.40 16.54
CA LYS A 453 -28.15 -8.34 17.05
C LYS A 453 -28.77 -9.73 17.16
N LYS A 454 -28.58 -10.57 16.14
CA LYS A 454 -29.08 -11.95 16.15
C LYS A 454 -28.43 -12.77 17.28
N ALA A 455 -27.13 -12.61 17.48
CA ALA A 455 -26.43 -13.26 18.58
C ALA A 455 -26.99 -12.85 19.95
N ILE A 456 -27.28 -11.56 20.16
CA ILE A 456 -27.94 -11.06 21.38
C ILE A 456 -29.30 -11.74 21.59
N GLU A 457 -30.10 -11.92 20.55
CA GLU A 457 -31.38 -12.64 20.67
C GLU A 457 -31.19 -14.12 21.02
N ASP A 458 -30.19 -14.80 20.45
CA ASP A 458 -29.84 -16.18 20.84
C ASP A 458 -29.41 -16.26 22.32
N ALA A 459 -28.64 -15.28 22.81
CA ALA A 459 -28.22 -15.22 24.21
C ALA A 459 -29.40 -14.94 25.17
N LYS A 460 -30.33 -14.05 24.79
CA LYS A 460 -31.57 -13.81 25.57
C LYS A 460 -32.41 -15.07 25.67
N ALA A 461 -32.60 -15.79 24.56
CA ALA A 461 -33.36 -17.03 24.56
C ALA A 461 -32.74 -18.07 25.50
N LYS A 462 -31.40 -18.20 25.49
CA LYS A 462 -30.69 -19.14 26.37
C LYS A 462 -30.77 -18.73 27.85
N LEU A 463 -30.69 -17.43 28.15
CA LEU A 463 -30.83 -16.92 29.51
C LEU A 463 -32.19 -17.28 30.12
N GLU A 464 -33.27 -17.12 29.36
CA GLU A 464 -34.62 -17.45 29.83
C GLU A 464 -34.82 -18.97 30.00
N GLU A 465 -34.25 -19.79 29.12
CA GLU A 465 -34.21 -21.24 29.28
C GLU A 465 -33.51 -21.65 30.60
N LEU A 466 -32.34 -21.08 30.88
CA LEU A 466 -31.55 -21.41 32.08
C LEU A 466 -32.23 -20.93 33.37
N LYS A 467 -32.82 -19.72 33.38
CA LYS A 467 -33.62 -19.25 34.53
C LYS A 467 -34.81 -20.16 34.83
N ALA A 468 -35.51 -20.64 33.79
CA ALA A 468 -36.63 -21.55 33.96
C ALA A 468 -36.18 -22.90 34.54
N LYS A 469 -35.05 -23.42 34.07
CA LYS A 469 -34.45 -24.66 34.59
C LYS A 469 -34.02 -24.53 36.06
N GLU A 470 -33.30 -23.48 36.40
CA GLU A 470 -32.85 -23.21 37.78
C GLU A 470 -34.03 -23.04 38.73
N LYS A 471 -35.11 -22.37 38.30
CA LYS A 471 -36.33 -22.24 39.09
C LYS A 471 -37.00 -23.60 39.33
N ALA A 472 -37.11 -24.45 38.30
CA ALA A 472 -37.69 -25.78 38.44
C ALA A 472 -36.86 -26.68 39.38
N GLU A 473 -35.53 -26.59 39.31
CA GLU A 473 -34.62 -27.32 40.22
C GLU A 473 -34.75 -26.83 41.66
N ALA A 474 -34.89 -25.52 41.89
CA ALA A 474 -35.12 -24.96 43.22
C ALA A 474 -36.48 -25.39 43.82
N GLU A 475 -37.54 -25.41 43.01
CA GLU A 475 -38.87 -25.91 43.42
C GLU A 475 -38.85 -27.42 43.72
N ALA A 476 -38.11 -28.22 42.94
CA ALA A 476 -37.92 -29.65 43.20
C ALA A 476 -37.13 -29.90 44.50
N ALA A 477 -36.08 -29.11 44.77
CA ALA A 477 -35.30 -29.19 46.00
C ALA A 477 -36.12 -28.80 47.25
N ALA A 478 -36.99 -27.78 47.15
CA ALA A 478 -37.88 -27.37 48.23
C ALA A 478 -38.93 -28.46 48.58
N ASN A 479 -39.44 -29.18 47.57
CA ASN A 479 -40.41 -30.26 47.77
C ASN A 479 -39.74 -31.57 48.24
N GLY A 480 -38.49 -31.84 47.86
CA GLY A 480 -37.74 -33.01 48.31
C GLY A 480 -37.32 -32.97 49.78
N ASN A 481 -37.14 -31.77 50.36
CA ASN A 481 -36.75 -31.60 51.76
C ASN A 481 -37.93 -31.63 52.75
N SER A 482 -39.15 -31.85 52.26
CA SER A 482 -40.37 -31.96 53.08
C SER A 482 -40.76 -33.41 53.42
N GLY A 483 -39.94 -34.39 53.00
CA GLY A 483 -40.25 -35.83 53.09
C GLY A 483 -39.53 -36.64 54.17
N ASP A 484 -38.59 -36.07 54.93
CA ASP A 484 -37.83 -36.80 55.97
C ASP A 484 -38.24 -36.36 57.39
N GLY A 485 -39.55 -36.37 57.64
CA GLY A 485 -40.17 -35.81 58.83
C GLY A 485 -41.46 -36.51 59.23
N THR A 486 -41.47 -37.84 59.25
CA THR A 486 -42.45 -38.63 60.02
C THR A 486 -41.77 -39.81 60.68
N LEU A 487 -41.66 -39.69 62.01
CA LEU A 487 -41.47 -40.75 62.99
C LEU A 487 -42.56 -41.82 62.90
#